data_AF-A0A920N5C1-F1
#
_entry.id   AF-A0A920N5C1-F1
#
_cell.length_a   1.000
_cell.length_b   1.000
_cell.length_c   1.000
_cell.angle_alpha   90.00
_cell.angle_beta   90.00
_cell.angle_gamma   90.00
#
_symmetry.space_group_name_H-M   'P 1'
#
loop_
_entity.id
_entity.type
_entity.pdbx_description
1 polymer ?
#
loop_
_entity_poly.entity_id
_entity_poly.type
_entity_poly.pdbx_seq_one_letter_code
_entity_poly.pdbx_strand_id
1 'polypeptide(L)'
;MATCGNGKQRLFVDGQVFAERDVPDDLTLSYNGTKGVYLGHWQGNGFFDGTMGKAYILKRALTGDEVRAVYAAERKRFKKT
;
A
#
# COMPACT_ATOMS: atom_id res chain seq x y z
N MET A 1 2.94 -3.62 -1.06
CA MET A 1 1.61 -3.07 -1.42
C MET A 1 0.63 -3.41 -0.31
N ALA A 2 -0.31 -2.53 0.04
CA ALA A 2 -1.37 -2.85 1.01
C ALA A 2 -2.75 -2.76 0.36
N THR A 3 -3.69 -3.61 0.78
CA THR A 3 -5.11 -3.55 0.36
C THR A 3 -6.03 -3.59 1.59
N CYS A 4 -7.20 -2.97 1.46
CA CYS A 4 -8.25 -2.97 2.49
C CYS A 4 -9.61 -3.14 1.79
N GLY A 5 -10.30 -4.24 2.09
CA GLY A 5 -11.60 -4.57 1.49
C GLY A 5 -12.01 -6.01 1.82
N ASN A 6 -13.30 -6.32 1.65
CA ASN A 6 -13.90 -7.61 1.99
C ASN A 6 -13.62 -8.02 3.44
N GLY A 7 -13.73 -7.08 4.39
CA GLY A 7 -13.48 -7.31 5.82
C GLY A 7 -12.01 -7.62 6.16
N LYS A 8 -11.06 -7.42 5.24
CA LYS A 8 -9.65 -7.75 5.44
C LYS A 8 -8.73 -6.59 5.07
N GLN A 9 -7.68 -6.41 5.85
CA GLN A 9 -6.52 -5.59 5.49
C GLN A 9 -5.32 -6.51 5.29
N ARG A 10 -4.64 -6.36 4.16
CA ARG A 10 -3.48 -7.20 3.77
C ARG A 10 -2.29 -6.34 3.43
N LEU A 11 -1.12 -6.72 3.93
CA LEU A 11 0.17 -6.22 3.51
C LEU A 11 0.86 -7.28 2.67
N PHE A 12 1.29 -6.88 1.48
CA PHE A 12 2.03 -7.72 0.54
C PHE A 12 3.47 -7.24 0.39
N VAL A 13 4.41 -8.16 0.46
CA VAL A 13 5.84 -7.98 0.18
C VAL A 13 6.21 -8.92 -0.96
N ASP A 14 6.91 -8.41 -1.99
CA ASP A 14 7.29 -9.17 -3.19
C ASP A 14 6.14 -9.92 -3.88
N GLY A 15 4.93 -9.33 -3.84
CA GLY A 15 3.73 -9.90 -4.45
C GLY A 15 3.05 -11.00 -3.61
N GLN A 16 3.55 -11.30 -2.41
CA GLN A 16 3.00 -12.32 -1.51
C GLN A 16 2.41 -11.70 -0.25
N VAL A 17 1.40 -12.34 0.35
CA VAL A 17 0.84 -11.89 1.62
C VAL A 17 1.90 -12.04 2.70
N PHE A 18 2.25 -10.92 3.33
CA PHE A 18 3.17 -10.88 4.47
C PHE A 18 2.41 -10.79 5.79
N ALA A 19 1.32 -10.02 5.81
CA ALA A 19 0.43 -9.92 6.97
C ALA A 19 -1.01 -9.73 6.53
N GLU A 20 -1.94 -10.27 7.32
CA GLU A 20 -3.38 -10.10 7.15
C GLU A 20 -4.02 -9.85 8.53
N ARG A 21 -5.06 -9.02 8.56
CA ARG A 21 -5.97 -8.89 9.71
C ARG A 21 -7.41 -8.72 9.25
N ASP A 22 -8.33 -9.08 10.14
CA ASP A 22 -9.73 -8.69 10.03
C ASP A 22 -9.91 -7.19 10.25
N VAL A 23 -10.79 -6.60 9.45
CA VAL A 23 -11.23 -5.21 9.58
C VAL A 23 -12.62 -5.26 10.19
N PRO A 24 -12.81 -4.74 11.41
CA PRO A 24 -14.12 -4.67 12.05
C PRO A 24 -15.11 -3.88 11.20
N ASP A 25 -16.37 -4.31 11.20
CA ASP A 25 -17.45 -3.62 10.48
C ASP A 25 -17.73 -2.22 11.03
N ASP A 26 -17.35 -1.97 12.30
CA ASP A 26 -17.49 -0.70 13.01
C ASP A 26 -16.20 0.15 12.99
N LEU A 27 -15.24 -0.17 12.13
CA LEU A 27 -14.01 0.61 12.01
C LEU A 27 -14.32 2.06 11.62
N THR A 28 -14.11 2.98 12.56
CA THR A 28 -14.17 4.42 12.30
C THR A 28 -12.78 4.96 12.01
N LEU A 29 -12.63 5.63 10.87
CA LEU A 29 -11.39 6.32 10.52
C LEU A 29 -11.49 7.78 10.96
N SER A 30 -10.59 8.22 11.84
CA SER A 30 -10.45 9.63 12.23
C SER A 30 -9.75 10.45 11.14
N TYR A 31 -10.30 10.45 9.93
CA TYR A 31 -9.82 11.24 8.80
C TYR A 31 -10.82 12.33 8.46
N ASN A 32 -10.44 13.58 8.70
CA ASN A 32 -11.28 14.77 8.48
C ASN A 32 -11.06 15.44 7.11
N GLY A 33 -10.29 14.83 6.22
CA GLY A 33 -10.05 15.34 4.87
C GLY A 33 -9.11 16.55 4.77
N THR A 34 -8.61 17.10 5.88
CA THR A 34 -7.77 18.32 5.85
C THR A 34 -6.28 18.04 5.74
N LYS A 35 -5.87 16.78 5.80
CA LYS A 35 -4.47 16.35 5.66
C LYS A 35 -4.26 15.69 4.30
N GLY A 36 -3.24 16.12 3.57
CA GLY A 36 -2.79 15.46 2.35
C GLY A 36 -2.16 14.08 2.61
N VAL A 37 -1.91 13.34 1.52
CA VAL A 37 -1.11 12.11 1.57
C VAL A 37 0.36 12.48 1.51
N TYR A 38 1.10 12.13 2.57
CA TYR A 38 2.55 12.31 2.63
C TYR A 38 3.25 11.00 2.29
N LEU A 39 4.24 11.05 1.40
CA LEU A 39 5.08 9.92 1.03
C LEU A 39 6.49 10.17 1.53
N GLY A 40 7.09 9.17 2.20
CA GLY A 40 8.47 9.26 2.67
C GLY A 40 8.72 10.31 3.75
N HIS A 41 7.68 10.80 4.45
CA HIS A 41 7.83 11.80 5.50
C HIS A 41 6.85 11.52 6.65
N TRP A 42 7.34 11.68 7.89
CA TRP A 42 6.53 11.72 9.09
C TRP A 42 6.79 13.00 9.88
N GLN A 43 5.74 13.77 10.13
CA GLN A 43 5.84 15.06 10.81
C GLN A 43 6.47 14.90 12.21
N GLY A 44 7.58 15.59 12.44
CA GLY A 44 8.30 15.56 13.71
C GLY A 44 9.18 14.33 13.94
N ASN A 45 9.29 13.40 12.98
CA ASN A 45 10.04 12.16 13.15
C ASN A 45 11.04 11.86 12.01
N GLY A 46 10.93 12.56 10.87
CA GLY A 46 11.96 12.56 9.81
C GLY A 46 11.43 12.26 8.42
N PHE A 47 12.36 11.98 7.51
CA PHE A 47 12.11 11.65 6.11
C PHE A 47 12.85 10.37 5.69
N PHE A 48 12.30 9.69 4.69
CA PHE A 48 12.91 8.54 4.05
C PHE A 48 14.06 8.99 3.15
N ASP A 49 15.26 8.52 3.44
CA ASP A 49 16.45 8.77 2.62
C ASP A 49 16.72 7.57 1.71
N GLY A 50 16.12 7.60 0.52
CA GLY A 50 16.26 6.54 -0.47
C GLY A 50 15.37 6.75 -1.68
N THR A 51 15.43 5.80 -2.62
CA THR A 51 14.61 5.83 -3.83
C THR A 51 13.28 5.14 -3.62
N MET A 52 12.19 5.84 -3.92
CA MET A 52 10.86 5.25 -3.98
C MET A 52 10.45 4.96 -5.42
N GLY A 53 9.72 3.87 -5.60
CA GLY A 53 9.03 3.59 -6.85
C GLY A 53 7.70 4.31 -6.98
N LYS A 54 6.85 3.78 -7.86
CA LYS A 54 5.50 4.34 -8.05
C LYS A 54 4.63 4.11 -6.83
N ALA A 55 3.80 5.11 -6.52
CA ALA A 55 2.74 5.02 -5.54
C ALA A 55 1.38 4.99 -6.25
N TYR A 56 0.46 4.17 -5.73
CA TYR A 56 -0.89 4.02 -6.25
C TYR A 56 -1.89 4.17 -5.11
N ILE A 57 -2.97 4.91 -5.36
CA ILE A 57 -4.16 4.93 -4.52
C ILE A 57 -5.31 4.41 -5.38
N LEU A 58 -5.93 3.32 -4.94
CA LEU A 58 -6.94 2.61 -5.71
C LEU A 58 -8.28 2.65 -4.96
N LYS A 59 -9.38 2.73 -5.71
CA LYS A 59 -10.74 2.78 -5.16
C LYS A 59 -11.27 1.41 -4.68
N ARG A 60 -10.47 0.35 -4.85
CA ARG A 60 -10.82 -1.01 -4.45
C ARG A 60 -9.60 -1.79 -3.98
N ALA A 61 -9.84 -2.81 -3.16
CA ALA A 61 -8.82 -3.79 -2.85
C ALA A 61 -8.45 -4.60 -4.11
N LEU A 62 -7.15 -4.77 -4.35
CA LEU A 62 -6.65 -5.72 -5.33
C LEU A 62 -6.71 -7.14 -4.75
N THR A 63 -6.95 -8.11 -5.62
CA THR A 63 -6.80 -9.54 -5.31
C THR A 63 -5.33 -9.93 -5.25
N GLY A 64 -5.01 -11.10 -4.69
CA GLY A 64 -3.62 -11.59 -4.65
C GLY A 64 -2.99 -11.74 -6.04
N ASP A 65 -3.76 -12.17 -7.04
CA ASP A 65 -3.29 -12.26 -8.44
C ASP A 65 -2.98 -10.89 -9.02
N GLU A 66 -3.83 -9.89 -8.77
CA GLU A 66 -3.61 -8.52 -9.24
C GLU A 66 -2.36 -7.90 -8.60
N VAL A 67 -2.12 -8.15 -7.30
CA VAL A 67 -0.90 -7.71 -6.64
C VAL A 67 0.34 -8.37 -7.25
N ARG A 68 0.30 -9.68 -7.53
CA ARG A 68 1.40 -10.38 -8.22
C ARG A 68 1.67 -9.80 -9.61
N ALA A 69 0.62 -9.50 -10.36
CA ALA A 69 0.74 -8.90 -11.67
C ALA A 69 1.40 -7.51 -11.60
N VAL A 70 1.00 -6.66 -10.65
CA VAL A 70 1.64 -5.34 -10.44
C VAL A 70 3.11 -5.51 -10.05
N TYR A 71 3.43 -6.40 -9.12
CA TYR A 71 4.82 -6.66 -8.71
C TYR A 71 5.69 -7.10 -9.90
N ALA A 72 5.21 -8.05 -10.70
CA ALA A 72 5.93 -8.53 -11.87
C ALA A 72 6.17 -7.44 -12.92
N ALA A 73 5.17 -6.58 -13.15
CA ALA A 73 5.28 -5.46 -14.08
C ALA A 73 6.29 -4.40 -13.62
N GLU A 74 6.21 -3.98 -12.34
CA GLU A 74 7.11 -2.95 -11.80
C GLU A 74 8.54 -3.47 -11.64
N ARG A 75 8.74 -4.72 -11.18
CA ARG A 75 10.07 -5.33 -11.06
C ARG A 75 10.83 -5.37 -12.39
N LYS A 76 10.15 -5.68 -13.49
CA LYS A 76 10.77 -5.66 -14.84
C LYS A 76 11.26 -4.26 -15.21
N ARG A 77 10.57 -3.21 -14.73
CA ARG A 77 10.94 -1.82 -14.98
C ARG A 77 12.13 -1.38 -14.14
N PHE A 78 12.19 -1.76 -12.86
CA PHE A 78 13.34 -1.46 -11.97
C PHE A 78 14.62 -2.20 -12.36
N LYS A 79 14.53 -3.35 -13.02
CA LYS A 79 15.70 -4.10 -13.50
C LYS A 79 16.26 -3.62 -14.84
N LYS A 80 15.60 -2.66 -15.50
CA LYS A 80 16.02 -2.13 -16.82
C LYS A 80 16.92 -0.89 -16.72
N THR A 81 17.32 -0.53 -15.52
CA THR A 81 18.37 0.45 -15.18
C THR A 81 19.60 -0.30 -14.71
#